data_AF-A0A7J4BAQ4-F1
#
_entry.id   AF-A0A7J4BAQ4-F1
#
_cell.length_a   1.000
_cell.length_b   1.000
_cell.length_c   1.000
_cell.angle_alpha   90.00
_cell.angle_beta   90.00
_cell.angle_gamma   90.00
#
_symmetry.space_group_name_H-M   'P 1'
#
loop_
_entity.id
_entity.type
_entity.pdbx_description
1 polymer ?
#
loop_
_entity_poly.entity_id
_entity_poly.type
_entity_poly.pdbx_seq_one_letter_code
_entity_poly.pdbx_strand_id
1 'polypeptide(L)' 'MVEFETVGAKEIKFKNKFIEVARKRAKTPEGETEIISISKGFYNQAGEKRFKNGVGSPADKEIIDGLINALESV' A
#
# COMPACT_ATOMS: atom_id res chain seq x y z
N MET A 1 -20.64 6.30 8.02
CA MET A 1 -19.34 5.79 8.52
C MET A 1 -18.61 5.19 7.34
N VAL A 2 -17.32 5.47 7.17
CA VAL A 2 -16.52 4.83 6.11
C VAL A 2 -15.83 3.64 6.74
N GLU A 3 -16.15 2.43 6.28
CA GLU A 3 -15.48 1.21 6.72
C GLU A 3 -14.33 0.90 5.79
N PHE A 4 -13.12 0.76 6.34
CA PHE A 4 -11.93 0.42 5.58
C PHE A 4 -11.58 -1.05 5.82
N GLU A 5 -11.77 -1.89 4.79
CA GLU A 5 -11.38 -3.30 4.81
C GLU A 5 -10.04 -3.44 4.09
N THR A 6 -9.05 -4.10 4.70
CA THR A 6 -7.81 -4.42 3.99
C THR A 6 -8.01 -5.72 3.21
N VAL A 7 -8.12 -5.63 1.89
CA VAL A 7 -8.31 -6.77 0.98
C VAL A 7 -7.06 -7.65 0.94
N GLY A 8 -5.87 -7.05 1.08
CA GLY A 8 -4.63 -7.79 1.19
C GLY A 8 -3.43 -6.87 1.30
N ALA A 9 -2.33 -7.38 1.85
CA ALA A 9 -1.07 -6.66 1.90
C ALA A 9 0.09 -7.61 1.57
N LYS A 10 1.04 -7.12 0.76
CA LYS A 10 2.30 -7.79 0.48
C LYS A 10 3.44 -6.95 1.02
N GLU A 11 4.32 -7.59 1.77
CA GLU A 11 5.52 -6.97 2.32
C GLU A 11 6.76 -7.50 1.58
N ILE A 12 7.63 -6.58 1.18
CA ILE A 12 8.91 -6.83 0.55
C ILE A 12 9.98 -6.32 1.51
N LYS A 13 10.66 -7.25 2.19
CA LYS A 13 11.72 -6.93 3.16
C LYS A 13 13.07 -6.76 2.46
N PHE A 14 13.86 -5.79 2.92
CA PHE A 14 15.25 -5.59 2.49
C PHE A 14 16.06 -4.95 3.62
N LYS A 15 17.18 -5.58 4.03
CA LYS A 15 17.96 -5.18 5.22
C LYS A 15 17.05 -5.08 6.46
N ASN A 16 17.13 -3.99 7.23
CA ASN A 16 16.21 -3.68 8.33
C ASN A 16 14.98 -2.86 7.89
N LYS A 17 14.67 -2.83 6.58
CA LYS A 17 13.60 -2.02 5.98
C LYS A 17 12.59 -2.92 5.26
N PHE A 18 11.43 -2.35 4.97
CA PHE A 18 10.42 -3.00 4.14
C PHE A 18 9.70 -1.98 3.25
N ILE A 19 9.17 -2.47 2.14
CA ILE A 19 8.09 -1.83 1.38
C ILE A 19 6.86 -2.72 1.54
N GLU A 20 5.73 -2.12 1.88
CA GLU A 20 4.44 -2.77 1.98
C GLU A 20 3.51 -2.21 0.91
N VAL A 21 2.92 -3.08 0.11
CA VAL A 21 1.86 -2.75 -0.83
C VAL A 21 0.57 -3.35 -0.29
N ALA A 22 -0.35 -2.49 0.17
CA ALA A 22 -1.63 -2.90 0.75
C ALA A 22 -2.79 -2.40 -0.11
N ARG A 23 -3.73 -3.29 -0.45
CA ARG A 23 -4.99 -2.94 -1.08
C ARG A 23 -6.07 -2.86 -0.01
N LYS A 24 -6.74 -1.72 0.06
CA LYS A 24 -7.82 -1.41 0.99
C LYS A 24 -9.09 -1.14 0.19
N ARG A 25 -10.24 -1.50 0.73
CA ARG A 25 -11.56 -1.18 0.20
C ARG A 25 -12.25 -0.26 1.21
N ALA A 26 -12.52 0.96 0.79
CA ALA A 26 -13.32 1.91 1.53
C ALA A 26 -14.78 1.72 1.12
N LYS A 27 -15.61 1.20 2.03
CA LYS A 27 -17.06 1.14 1.84
C LYS A 27 -17.66 2.43 2.36
N THR A 28 -18.27 3.19 1.45
CA THR A 28 -19.06 4.37 1.75
C THR A 28 -20.53 4.09 1.45
N PRO A 29 -21.49 4.83 2.04
CA PRO A 29 -22.91 4.67 1.70
C PRO A 29 -23.23 4.88 0.22
N GLU A 30 -22.36 5.60 -0.51
CA GLU A 30 -22.50 5.95 -1.93
C GLU A 30 -21.75 5.00 -2.87
N GLY A 31 -20.94 4.08 -2.35
CA GLY A 31 -20.17 3.14 -3.17
C GLY A 31 -18.95 2.53 -2.49
N GLU A 32 -18.36 1.53 -3.15
CA GLU A 32 -17.13 0.88 -2.73
C GLU A 32 -15.95 1.43 -3.56
N THR A 33 -14.94 2.01 -2.90
CA THR A 33 -13.71 2.47 -3.55
C THR A 33 -12.54 1.63 -3.10
N GLU A 34 -11.77 1.10 -4.04
CA GLU A 34 -10.52 0.41 -3.74
C GLU A 34 -9.35 1.39 -3.78
N ILE A 35 -8.43 1.26 -2.83
CA ILE A 35 -7.26 2.11 -2.63
C ILE A 35 -6.04 1.21 -2.52
N ILE A 36 -4.96 1.53 -3.23
CA ILE A 36 -3.66 0.90 -3.07
C ILE A 36 -2.76 1.84 -2.28
N SER A 37 -2.12 1.30 -1.25
CA SER A 37 -1.20 1.99 -0.37
C SER A 37 0.17 1.36 -0.50
N ILE A 38 1.16 2.13 -0.92
CA ILE A 38 2.56 1.72 -0.97
C ILE A 38 3.31 2.46 0.14
N SER A 39 3.76 1.72 1.13
CA SER A 39 4.38 2.26 2.35
C SER A 39 5.79 1.72 2.52
N LYS A 40 6.72 2.58 2.92
CA LYS A 40 8.08 2.21 3.31
C LYS A 40 8.23 2.33 4.81
N GLY A 41 8.85 1.33 5.42
CA GLY A 41 9.17 1.35 6.84
C GLY A 41 10.46 0.63 7.19
N PHE A 42 10.68 0.47 8.48
CA PHE A 42 11.85 -0.19 9.06
C PHE A 42 11.49 -0.92 10.35
N TYR A 43 12.35 -1.86 10.73
CA TYR A 43 12.30 -2.53 12.03
C TYR A 43 13.27 -1.82 12.98
N ASN A 44 12.81 -1.47 14.18
CA ASN A 44 13.68 -0.91 15.22
C ASN A 44 14.52 -2.01 15.90
N GLN A 45 15.37 -1.64 16.87
CA GLN A 45 16.22 -2.60 17.60
C GLN A 45 15.42 -3.63 18.41
N ALA A 46 14.16 -3.31 18.75
CA ALA A 46 13.23 -4.23 19.41
C ALA A 46 12.45 -5.12 18.41
N GLY A 47 12.70 -4.99 17.10
CA GLY A 47 12.00 -5.74 16.05
C GLY A 47 10.61 -5.20 15.69
N GLU A 48 10.20 -4.06 16.24
CA GLU A 48 8.89 -3.46 15.97
C GLU A 48 8.86 -2.78 14.59
N LYS A 49 7.74 -2.94 13.90
CA LYS A 49 7.50 -2.38 12.57
C LYS A 49 7.13 -0.89 12.69
N ARG A 50 7.94 -0.03 12.08
CA ARG A 50 7.73 1.43 12.00
C ARG A 50 7.54 1.86 10.55
N PHE A 51 6.39 2.42 10.24
CA PHE A 51 6.13 3.05 8.93
C PHE A 51 6.78 4.44 8.91
N LYS A 52 7.45 4.78 7.81
CA LYS A 52 8.13 6.08 7.66
C LYS A 52 7.41 6.98 6.67
N ASN A 53 7.21 6.50 5.45
CA ASN A 53 6.53 7.24 4.38
C ASN A 53 5.59 6.28 3.65
N GLY A 54 4.49 6.79 3.11
CA GLY A 54 3.64 6.01 2.24
C GLY A 54 2.83 6.90 1.32
N VAL A 55 2.42 6.35 0.18
CA VAL A 55 1.51 6.98 -0.76
C VAL A 55 0.29 6.08 -0.90
N GLY A 56 -0.89 6.69 -0.80
CA GLY A 56 -2.16 6.05 -1.11
C GLY A 56 -2.68 6.61 -2.42
N SER A 57 -3.10 5.73 -3.32
CA SER A 57 -3.74 6.08 -4.59
C SER A 57 -5.00 5.24 -4.78
N PRO A 58 -5.99 5.75 -5.52
CA PRO A 58 -7.08 4.92 -6.02
C PRO A 58 -6.54 3.65 -6.69
N ALA A 59 -7.21 2.52 -6.50
CA ALA A 59 -6.85 1.25 -7.12
C ALA A 59 -7.40 1.15 -8.56
N ASP A 60 -7.35 2.26 -9.29
CA ASP A 60 -7.73 2.32 -10.70
C ASP A 60 -6.71 1.57 -11.54
N LYS A 61 -7.21 0.85 -12.55
CA LYS A 61 -6.38 0.03 -13.43
C LYS A 61 -5.27 0.86 -14.10
N GLU A 62 -5.59 2.07 -14.54
CA GLU A 62 -4.65 2.99 -15.19
C GLU A 62 -3.47 3.38 -14.29
N ILE A 63 -3.74 3.64 -12.99
CA ILE A 63 -2.71 3.96 -12.01
C ILE A 63 -1.84 2.74 -11.71
N ILE A 64 -2.44 1.56 -11.59
CA ILE A 64 -1.72 0.30 -11.34
C ILE A 64 -0.82 -0.04 -12.51
N ASP A 65 -1.36 -0.03 -13.73
CA ASP A 65 -0.59 -0.31 -14.95
C ASP A 65 0.53 0.73 -15.13
N GLY A 66 0.26 2.00 -14.85
CA GLY A 66 1.29 3.06 -14.86
C GLY A 66 2.42 2.80 -13.86
N LEU A 67 2.08 2.37 -12.64
CA LEU A 67 3.07 2.01 -11.61
C LEU A 67 3.90 0.78 -12.00
N ILE A 68 3.28 -0.26 -12.56
CA ILE A 68 3.99 -1.47 -13.01
C ILE A 68 4.97 -1.12 -14.13
N ASN A 69 4.50 -0.43 -15.17
CA ASN A 69 5.35 -0.02 -16.28
C ASN A 69 6.52 0.88 -15.82
N ALA A 70 6.25 1.82 -14.91
CA ALA A 70 7.29 2.68 -14.36
C ALA A 70 8.35 1.90 -13.58
N LEU A 71 7.96 0.84 -12.87
CA LEU A 71 8.88 -0.03 -12.14
C LEU A 71 9.69 -0.97 -13.05
N GLU A 72 9.13 -1.39 -14.18
CA GLU A 72 9.83 -2.24 -15.17
C GLU A 72 10.78 -1.44 -16.05
N SER A 73 10.53 -0.13 -16.24
CA SER A 73 11.30 0.73 -17.13
C SER A 73 12.53 1.38 -16.48
N VAL A 74 12.67 1.32 -15.15
CA VAL A 74 13.79 1.90 -14.38
C VAL A 74 14.75 0.85 -13.89
#